data_AF-A0A8T0UUK5-F1
#
_entry.id   AF-A0A8T0UUK5-F1
#
_cell.length_a   1.000
_cell.length_b   1.000
_cell.length_c   1.000
_cell.angle_alpha   90.00
_cell.angle_beta   90.00
_cell.angle_gamma   90.00
#
_symmetry.space_group_name_H-M   'P 1'
#
loop_
_entity.id
_entity.type
_entity.pdbx_description
1 polymer ?
#
loop_
_entity_poly.entity_id
_entity_poly.type
_entity_poly.pdbx_seq_one_letter_code
_entity_poly.pdbx_strand_id
1 'polypeptide(L)'
;MFDMHGSEVHVLDPAYTSVRISVHREIHKLVHSSLANCLSYFFDGWTLKSIDCWKLLYPTLPLFDLNQYDSAIVMLYYARYYNGVELDAPSNKASMSEIRHSIMFDILSSEGNLASLPIYVLQVKQG
;
A
#
# COMPACT_ATOMS: atom_id res chain seq x y z
N MET A 1 -5.11 1.02 -3.89
CA MET A 1 -4.44 2.08 -4.68
C MET A 1 -5.49 2.91 -5.37
N PHE A 2 -5.43 4.23 -5.26
CA PHE A 2 -6.39 5.15 -5.90
C PHE A 2 -5.80 5.68 -7.20
N ASP A 3 -6.35 5.28 -8.34
CA ASP A 3 -6.05 5.86 -9.64
C ASP A 3 -7.14 6.89 -9.99
N MET A 4 -6.82 8.17 -9.75
CA MET A 4 -7.73 9.28 -10.07
C MET A 4 -7.92 9.48 -11.57
N HIS A 5 -6.92 9.12 -12.38
CA HIS A 5 -6.97 9.29 -13.84
C HIS A 5 -7.91 8.27 -14.47
N GLY A 6 -7.70 6.98 -14.15
CA GLY A 6 -8.58 5.88 -14.56
C GLY A 6 -9.94 5.92 -13.86
N SER A 7 -10.06 6.60 -12.73
CA SER A 7 -11.21 6.49 -11.82
C SER A 7 -11.38 5.06 -11.32
N GLU A 8 -10.29 4.48 -10.83
CA GLU A 8 -10.23 3.09 -10.39
C GLU A 8 -9.65 3.01 -8.97
N VAL A 9 -10.18 2.07 -8.17
CA VAL A 9 -9.64 1.71 -6.87
C VAL A 9 -9.24 0.25 -6.89
N HIS A 10 -7.93 0.01 -6.79
CA HIS A 10 -7.36 -1.33 -6.75
C HIS A 10 -7.31 -1.77 -5.29
N VAL A 11 -8.09 -2.79 -4.94
CA VAL A 11 -8.17 -3.34 -3.58
C VAL A 11 -7.06 -4.38 -3.43
N LEU A 12 -6.03 -4.04 -2.66
CA LEU A 12 -4.87 -4.90 -2.44
C LEU A 12 -5.02 -5.73 -1.16
N ASP A 13 -6.11 -6.49 -1.07
CA ASP A 13 -6.39 -7.44 0.02
C ASP A 13 -6.41 -8.87 -0.56
N PRO A 14 -5.41 -9.74 -0.28
CA PRO A 14 -5.34 -11.09 -0.82
C PRO A 14 -6.32 -12.05 -0.12
N ALA A 15 -6.86 -11.66 1.03
CA ALA A 15 -7.76 -12.47 1.84
C ALA A 15 -9.22 -11.99 1.72
N TYR A 16 -9.57 -11.29 0.63
CA TYR A 16 -10.90 -10.73 0.46
C TYR A 16 -11.98 -11.82 0.36
N THR A 17 -13.06 -11.61 1.09
CA THR A 17 -14.28 -12.44 1.08
C THR A 17 -15.47 -11.59 0.67
N SER A 18 -16.63 -12.20 0.44
CA SER A 18 -17.88 -11.46 0.17
C SER A 18 -18.20 -10.40 1.25
N VAL A 19 -17.92 -10.72 2.52
CA VAL A 19 -18.07 -9.79 3.65
C VAL A 19 -17.06 -8.64 3.56
N ARG A 20 -15.80 -8.91 3.19
CA ARG A 20 -14.79 -7.85 3.04
C ARG A 20 -15.08 -6.96 1.84
N ILE A 21 -15.64 -7.49 0.76
CA ILE A 21 -16.04 -6.70 -0.41
C ILE A 21 -17.05 -5.61 -0.04
N SER A 22 -18.04 -5.89 0.82
CA SER A 22 -18.99 -4.86 1.24
C SER A 22 -18.29 -3.78 2.08
N VAL A 23 -17.40 -4.18 2.99
CA VAL A 23 -16.56 -3.24 3.77
C VAL A 23 -15.71 -2.36 2.85
N HIS A 24 -15.06 -2.92 1.84
CA HIS A 24 -14.26 -2.17 0.87
C HIS A 24 -15.07 -1.13 0.11
N ARG A 25 -16.34 -1.42 -0.22
CA ARG A 25 -17.23 -0.46 -0.87
C ARG A 25 -17.55 0.74 0.02
N GLU A 26 -17.80 0.50 1.31
CA GLU A 26 -18.04 1.59 2.26
C GLU A 26 -16.78 2.41 2.53
N ILE A 27 -15.62 1.75 2.67
CA ILE A 27 -14.32 2.43 2.76
C ILE A 27 -14.06 3.29 1.51
N HIS A 28 -14.34 2.77 0.32
CA HIS A 28 -14.20 3.53 -0.92
C HIS A 28 -15.02 4.82 -0.89
N LYS A 29 -16.28 4.77 -0.46
CA LYS A 29 -17.14 5.97 -0.33
C LYS A 29 -16.54 7.01 0.61
N LEU A 30 -16.08 6.59 1.78
CA LEU A 30 -15.48 7.47 2.77
C LEU A 30 -14.21 8.14 2.25
N VAL A 31 -13.31 7.35 1.64
CA VAL A 31 -12.04 7.86 1.12
C VAL A 31 -12.26 8.76 -0.09
N HIS A 32 -13.14 8.39 -1.03
CA HIS A 32 -13.49 9.22 -2.19
C HIS A 32 -14.06 10.57 -1.75
N SER A 33 -15.01 10.58 -0.81
CA SER A 33 -15.61 11.82 -0.30
C SER A 33 -14.58 12.70 0.40
N SER A 34 -13.70 12.10 1.19
CA SER A 34 -12.62 12.81 1.88
C SER A 34 -11.64 13.41 0.89
N LEU A 35 -11.26 12.66 -0.15
CA LEU A 35 -10.35 13.13 -1.20
C LEU A 35 -10.97 14.26 -2.02
N ALA A 36 -12.25 14.15 -2.39
CA ALA A 36 -12.98 15.21 -3.08
C ALA A 36 -13.00 16.51 -2.28
N ASN A 37 -13.23 16.42 -0.96
CA ASN A 37 -13.16 17.57 -0.07
C ASN A 37 -11.75 18.16 0.01
N CYS A 38 -10.72 17.32 0.17
CA CYS A 38 -9.34 17.80 0.19
C CYS A 38 -8.98 18.54 -1.11
N LEU A 39 -9.40 18.02 -2.27
CA LEU A 39 -9.15 18.67 -3.55
C LEU A 39 -9.86 20.03 -3.63
N SER A 40 -11.13 20.12 -3.23
CA SER A 40 -11.85 21.39 -3.27
C SER A 40 -11.31 22.45 -2.31
N TYR A 41 -10.75 22.05 -1.16
CA TYR A 41 -10.17 22.99 -0.19
C TYR A 41 -8.76 23.45 -0.55
N PHE A 42 -7.92 22.56 -1.09
CA PHE A 42 -6.49 22.82 -1.22
C PHE A 42 -6.01 23.03 -2.67
N PHE A 43 -6.79 22.62 -3.67
CA PHE A 43 -6.35 22.56 -5.07
C PHE A 43 -7.41 23.13 -6.02
N ASP A 44 -7.34 24.43 -6.29
CA ASP A 44 -8.30 25.10 -7.17
C ASP A 44 -8.33 24.49 -8.59
N GLY A 45 -9.54 24.29 -9.12
CA GLY A 45 -9.79 23.62 -10.41
C GLY A 45 -9.64 22.09 -10.40
N TRP A 46 -9.20 21.46 -9.31
CA TRP A 46 -9.11 20.00 -9.23
C TRP A 46 -10.44 19.40 -8.77
N THR A 47 -10.97 18.46 -9.56
CA THR A 47 -12.22 17.76 -9.24
C THR A 47 -12.09 16.26 -9.49
N LEU A 48 -12.87 15.46 -8.76
CA LEU A 48 -13.01 14.04 -9.03
C LEU A 48 -14.28 13.77 -9.83
N LYS A 49 -14.25 12.73 -10.67
CA LYS A 49 -15.47 12.16 -11.23
C LYS A 49 -16.37 11.66 -10.09
N SER A 50 -17.69 11.71 -10.33
CA SER A 50 -18.69 11.09 -9.43
C SER A 50 -18.27 9.67 -9.09
N ILE A 51 -18.50 9.26 -7.85
CA ILE A 51 -18.13 7.93 -7.34
C ILE A 51 -18.76 6.79 -8.16
N ASP A 52 -19.92 7.02 -8.77
CA ASP A 52 -20.60 6.02 -9.63
C ASP A 52 -19.83 5.73 -10.92
N CYS A 53 -18.91 6.62 -11.32
CA CYS A 53 -18.02 6.41 -12.46
C CYS A 53 -16.78 5.59 -12.08
N TRP A 54 -16.57 5.27 -10.80
CA TRP A 54 -15.38 4.58 -10.33
C TRP A 54 -15.57 3.07 -10.29
N LYS A 55 -14.51 2.33 -10.61
CA LYS A 55 -14.48 0.86 -10.52
C LYS A 55 -13.68 0.42 -9.31
N LEU A 56 -14.18 -0.59 -8.59
CA LEU A 56 -13.38 -1.34 -7.63
C LEU A 56 -12.81 -2.57 -8.33
N LEU A 57 -11.49 -2.64 -8.40
CA LEU A 57 -10.74 -3.73 -9.01
C LEU A 57 -10.10 -4.59 -7.92
N TYR A 58 -10.17 -5.90 -8.12
CA TYR A 58 -9.59 -6.92 -7.24
C TYR A 58 -8.55 -7.68 -8.05
N PRO A 59 -7.31 -7.16 -8.14
CA PRO A 59 -6.26 -7.83 -8.91
C PRO A 59 -5.93 -9.20 -8.30
N THR A 60 -5.43 -10.11 -9.14
CA THR A 60 -4.89 -11.39 -8.67
C THR A 60 -3.58 -11.13 -7.93
N LEU A 61 -3.56 -11.45 -6.64
CA LEU A 61 -2.40 -11.28 -5.76
C LEU A 61 -1.90 -12.66 -5.33
N PRO A 62 -0.59 -12.85 -5.16
CA PRO A 62 -0.03 -14.08 -4.63
C PRO A 62 -0.56 -14.30 -3.22
N LEU A 63 -1.11 -15.48 -2.99
CA LEU A 63 -1.39 -15.99 -1.65
C LEU A 63 -0.06 -16.45 -1.08
N PHE A 64 0.48 -15.69 -0.14
CA PHE A 64 1.55 -16.22 0.70
C PHE A 64 0.91 -17.17 1.72
N ASP A 65 1.69 -18.10 2.28
CA ASP A 65 1.29 -18.84 3.49
C ASP A 65 1.27 -17.84 4.66
N LEU A 66 0.19 -17.07 4.75
CA LEU A 66 0.09 -15.91 5.62
C LEU A 66 -0.36 -16.31 7.02
N ASN A 67 0.49 -15.98 7.99
CA ASN A 67 0.03 -15.75 9.35
C ASN A 67 -0.56 -14.33 9.43
N GLN A 68 -1.57 -14.11 10.27
CA GLN A 68 -2.20 -12.79 10.48
C GLN A 68 -1.19 -11.69 10.86
N TYR A 69 -0.06 -12.07 11.48
CA TYR A 69 1.03 -11.16 11.87
C TYR A 69 1.83 -10.60 10.68
N ASP A 70 1.71 -11.19 9.49
CA ASP A 70 2.42 -10.73 8.28
C ASP A 70 1.61 -9.72 7.46
N SER A 71 0.37 -9.40 7.86
CA SER A 71 -0.51 -8.48 7.13
C SER A 71 0.13 -7.12 6.83
N ALA A 72 0.89 -6.55 7.77
CA ALA A 72 1.58 -5.28 7.58
C ALA A 72 2.71 -5.38 6.54
N ILE A 73 3.52 -6.44 6.58
CA ILE A 73 4.64 -6.57 5.63
C ILE A 73 4.13 -6.89 4.22
N VAL A 74 3.04 -7.64 4.12
CA VAL A 74 2.36 -7.94 2.87
C VAL A 74 1.76 -6.68 2.25
N MET A 75 1.16 -5.82 3.06
CA MET A 75 0.67 -4.52 2.60
C MET A 75 1.82 -3.66 2.04
N LEU A 76 2.96 -3.59 2.74
CA LEU A 76 4.15 -2.87 2.25
C LEU A 76 4.72 -3.48 0.97
N TYR A 77 4.71 -4.81 0.86
CA TYR A 77 5.11 -5.51 -0.35
C TYR A 77 4.22 -5.11 -1.55
N TYR A 78 2.89 -5.10 -1.38
CA TYR A 78 2.00 -4.65 -2.44
C TYR A 78 2.17 -3.17 -2.77
N ALA A 79 2.31 -2.31 -1.75
CA ALA A 79 2.56 -0.89 -1.97
C ALA A 79 3.84 -0.63 -2.77
N ARG A 80 4.87 -1.47 -2.58
CA ARG A 80 6.16 -1.36 -3.26
C ARG A 80 6.13 -1.87 -4.70
N TYR A 81 5.52 -3.04 -4.93
CA TYR A 81 5.67 -3.75 -6.20
C TYR A 81 4.44 -3.67 -7.10
N TYR A 82 3.29 -3.21 -6.60
CA TYR A 82 2.10 -3.09 -7.43
C TYR A 82 2.18 -1.85 -8.31
N ASN A 83 2.28 -2.04 -9.63
CA ASN A 83 2.43 -0.95 -10.60
C ASN A 83 1.10 -0.40 -11.14
N GLY A 84 -0.04 -0.85 -10.58
CA GLY A 84 -1.38 -0.51 -11.07
C GLY A 84 -1.97 -1.57 -12.01
N VAL A 85 -1.16 -2.49 -12.54
CA VAL A 85 -1.61 -3.60 -13.37
C VAL A 85 -1.32 -4.92 -12.68
N GLU A 86 -0.06 -5.14 -12.32
CA GLU A 86 0.44 -6.37 -11.72
C GLU A 86 1.48 -6.08 -10.63
N LEU A 87 1.94 -7.14 -9.96
CA LEU A 87 3.06 -7.08 -9.04
C LEU A 87 4.36 -7.28 -9.82
N ASP A 88 5.10 -6.20 -10.03
CA ASP A 88 6.44 -6.21 -10.61
C ASP A 88 7.47 -6.50 -9.52
N ALA A 89 7.36 -7.68 -8.91
CA ALA A 89 8.26 -8.12 -7.86
C ALA A 89 9.43 -8.93 -8.43
N PRO A 90 10.64 -8.83 -7.83
CA PRO A 90 11.78 -9.67 -8.22
C PRO A 90 11.40 -11.15 -8.18
N SER A 91 11.71 -11.88 -9.26
CA SER A 91 11.24 -13.24 -9.50
C SER A 91 11.46 -14.22 -8.32
N ASN A 92 10.36 -14.61 -7.67
CA ASN A 92 10.04 -15.85 -6.93
C ASN A 92 11.08 -16.58 -6.04
N LYS A 93 12.13 -15.92 -5.53
CA LYS A 93 13.02 -16.57 -4.55
C LYS A 93 13.29 -15.80 -3.25
N ALA A 94 12.88 -14.53 -3.17
CA ALA A 94 13.01 -13.79 -1.92
C ALA A 94 11.93 -14.27 -0.93
N SER A 95 12.37 -14.82 0.19
CA SER A 95 11.55 -15.10 1.34
C SER A 95 10.92 -13.81 1.88
N MET A 96 9.78 -13.93 2.58
CA MET A 96 9.18 -12.78 3.28
C MET A 96 10.15 -12.13 4.28
N SER A 97 11.11 -12.90 4.81
CA SER A 97 12.19 -12.36 5.64
C SER A 97 13.09 -11.40 4.86
N GLU A 98 13.53 -11.77 3.67
CA GLU A 98 14.37 -10.90 2.83
C GLU A 98 13.62 -9.65 2.39
N ILE A 99 12.34 -9.80 2.02
CA ILE A 99 11.46 -8.67 1.72
C ILE A 99 11.35 -7.72 2.92
N ARG A 100 11.17 -8.27 4.14
CA ARG A 100 11.10 -7.49 5.37
C ARG A 100 12.37 -6.71 5.65
N HIS A 101 13.53 -7.36 5.51
CA HIS A 101 14.82 -6.70 5.69
C HIS A 101 15.05 -5.60 4.66
N SER A 102 14.74 -5.86 3.39
CA SER A 102 14.88 -4.88 2.31
C SER A 102 13.97 -3.67 2.52
N ILE A 103 12.69 -3.87 2.81
CA ILE A 103 11.74 -2.77 3.08
C ILE A 103 12.18 -1.97 4.31
N MET A 104 12.62 -2.63 5.39
CA MET A 104 13.13 -1.94 6.57
C MET A 104 14.38 -1.11 6.24
N PHE A 105 15.33 -1.67 5.50
CA PHE A 105 16.53 -0.97 5.08
C PHE A 105 16.20 0.28 4.26
N ASP A 106 15.26 0.19 3.31
CA ASP A 106 14.88 1.32 2.47
C ASP A 106 14.16 2.41 3.27
N ILE A 107 13.31 2.06 4.24
CA ILE A 107 12.69 3.03 5.15
C ILE A 107 13.77 3.74 5.99
N LEU A 108 14.72 2.99 6.53
CA LEU A 108 15.78 3.56 7.37
C LEU A 108 16.77 4.40 6.58
N SER A 109 17.01 4.07 5.31
CA SER A 109 17.92 4.78 4.41
C SER A 109 17.22 5.80 3.51
N SER A 110 15.91 6.01 3.71
CA SER A 110 15.12 6.95 2.92
C SER A 110 15.73 8.36 2.98
N GLU A 111 15.77 9.03 1.83
CA GLU A 111 16.23 10.41 1.74
C GLU A 111 15.38 11.30 2.66
N GLY A 112 16.04 12.17 3.43
CA GLY A 112 15.37 13.02 4.40
C GLY A 112 15.02 12.31 5.73
N ASN A 113 15.41 11.06 5.93
CA ASN A 113 15.31 10.44 7.25
C ASN A 113 16.37 11.04 8.21
N LEU A 114 15.92 11.96 9.06
CA LEU A 114 16.75 12.63 10.07
C LEU A 114 16.76 11.89 11.43
N ALA A 115 16.17 10.70 11.52
CA ALA A 115 16.13 9.94 12.74
C ALA A 115 17.54 9.53 13.18
N SER A 116 17.89 9.83 14.43
CA SER A 116 19.11 9.31 15.03
C SER A 116 19.01 7.79 15.19
N LEU A 117 20.09 7.08 14.88
CA LEU A 117 20.16 5.65 15.14
C LEU A 117 19.97 5.37 16.65
N PRO A 118 19.20 4.34 17.02
CA PRO A 118 19.08 3.94 18.41
C PRO A 118 20.45 3.58 19.01
N ILE A 119 20.65 3.90 20.30
CA ILE A 119 21.93 3.71 21.01
C ILE A 119 22.46 2.26 20.89
N TYR A 120 21.57 1.26 20.96
CA TYR A 120 21.95 -0.15 20.86
C TYR A 120 22.47 -0.54 19.46
N VAL A 121 22.11 0.19 18.40
CA VAL A 121 22.65 -0.05 17.05
C VAL A 121 24.06 0.54 16.92
N LEU A 122 24.31 1.69 17.56
CA LEU A 122 25.61 2.35 17.55
C LEU A 122 26.68 1.53 18.28
N GLN A 123 26.29 0.81 19.34
CA GLN A 123 27.18 -0.03 20.15
C GLN A 123 27.71 -1.25 19.37
N VAL A 124 26.97 -1.78 18.41
CA VAL A 124 27.38 -2.95 17.61
C VAL A 124 28.46 -2.60 16.57
N LYS A 125 28.55 -1.33 16.14
CA LYS A 125 29.59 -0.89 15.18
C LYS A 125 30.97 -0.65 15.79
N GLN A 126 31.11 -0.72 17.12
CA GLN A 126 32.36 -0.42 17.83
C GLN A 126 33.08 -1.66 18.37
N GLY A 127 32.59 -2.87 18.09
CA GLY A 127 33.26 -4.15 18.35
C GLY A 127 33.55 -4.89 17.05
#